data_AF-A0A1G1H5H2-F1
#
_entry.id   AF-A0A1G1H5H2-F1
#
_cell.length_a   1.000
_cell.length_b   1.000
_cell.length_c   1.000
_cell.angle_alpha   90.00
_cell.angle_beta   90.00
_cell.angle_gamma   90.00
#
_symmetry.space_group_name_H-M   'P 1'
#
loop_
_entity.id
_entity.type
_entity.pdbx_description
1 polymer ?
#
loop_
_entity_poly.entity_id
_entity_poly.type
_entity_poly.pdbx_seq_one_letter_code
_entity_poly.pdbx_strand_id
1 'polypeptide(L)'
;MEIGTEEIPARFLSGAIRSLKENASTIMHENHIDFLEIKTYATPRRLVLIAIGLPYQQASRVREIFGPPKRVAFLEGGSWSEAAVKFANSQGIEVENLVVKKKDKGEYVVAVVKEEGLALQDLLPEVLKRIVLSMRFPKTMRWGDGSMRFARPIHWLLAMFGKDAIRFYLDGIESGNITWGHRFLSRARFQIKDVSDFKSLLENSFVIVDQEKRRKIILEGIRKLAASVRGRPIEDEDLIETVNYLIEYPFPVLCSFHKEYLELPRELLVTVMKDHQKFFAIEDEEGRLVNYFIVISNTKKENEQTVRIGAERVIRARFEDAKFYFEEDRKRTLDERVAELRKVIFQEKLGSLYEKTERMVSIAEFLSERLMPLSKQKILRACRLSKTDLLTGIIREFTELQGVMGKYYALHDGEDMEIAVALEEQYLPKHSGGELPHTEIGALLSIADKIDNVASFFCLGMIPTGSEDPFAL
;
A
#
# COMPACT_ATOMS: atom_id res chain seq x y z
N MET A 1 10.53 2.55 19.64
CA MET A 1 11.34 1.69 18.75
C MET A 1 11.36 2.31 17.36
N GLU A 2 12.51 2.33 16.70
CA GLU A 2 12.67 2.66 15.28
C GLU A 2 13.43 1.52 14.60
N ILE A 3 12.94 1.12 13.43
CA ILE A 3 13.55 0.14 12.52
C ILE A 3 14.02 0.91 11.31
N GLY A 4 15.33 1.06 11.16
CA GLY A 4 15.94 1.73 10.02
C GLY A 4 16.33 0.77 8.91
N THR A 5 15.97 1.07 7.68
CA THR A 5 16.09 0.15 6.54
C THR A 5 16.66 0.83 5.29
N GLU A 6 16.97 0.03 4.27
CA GLU A 6 16.95 0.53 2.89
C GLU A 6 15.53 0.99 2.50
N GLU A 7 15.41 1.68 1.35
CA GLU A 7 14.15 2.26 0.89
C GLU A 7 13.05 1.21 0.61
N ILE A 8 12.04 1.22 1.47
CA ILE A 8 10.83 0.41 1.36
C ILE A 8 9.93 1.04 0.29
N PRO A 9 9.35 0.26 -0.64
CA PRO A 9 8.40 0.78 -1.61
C PRO A 9 7.24 1.54 -0.93
N ALA A 10 6.94 2.75 -1.41
CA ALA A 10 5.92 3.63 -0.81
C ALA A 10 4.58 2.92 -0.57
N ARG A 11 4.11 2.16 -1.56
CA ARG A 11 2.87 1.36 -1.49
C ARG A 11 2.81 0.32 -0.36
N PHE A 12 3.93 0.00 0.29
CA PHE A 12 3.95 -0.94 1.43
C PHE A 12 3.84 -0.24 2.78
N LEU A 13 4.14 1.06 2.87
CA LEU A 13 4.37 1.74 4.14
C LEU A 13 3.09 1.98 4.95
N SER A 14 1.99 2.35 4.30
CA SER A 14 0.69 2.56 5.00
C SER A 14 0.16 1.27 5.62
N GLY A 15 0.20 0.16 4.89
CA GLY A 15 -0.10 -1.17 5.42
C GLY A 15 0.88 -1.59 6.53
N ALA A 16 2.17 -1.32 6.37
CA ALA A 16 3.20 -1.67 7.35
C ALA A 16 3.01 -0.97 8.69
N ILE A 17 2.71 0.33 8.74
CA ILE A 17 2.50 1.03 10.01
C ILE A 17 1.20 0.65 10.70
N ARG A 18 0.18 0.25 9.93
CA ARG A 18 -1.07 -0.30 10.47
C ARG A 18 -0.82 -1.64 11.13
N SER A 19 -0.20 -2.57 10.39
CA SER A 19 0.18 -3.88 10.91
C SER A 19 1.15 -3.78 12.09
N LEU A 20 2.12 -2.86 12.06
CA LEU A 20 3.02 -2.62 13.17
C LEU A 20 2.26 -2.20 14.44
N LYS A 21 1.25 -1.33 14.31
CA LYS A 21 0.42 -0.89 15.44
C LYS A 21 -0.41 -2.06 16.01
N GLU A 22 -1.10 -2.79 15.13
CA GLU A 22 -1.93 -3.94 15.50
C GLU A 22 -1.10 -5.04 16.16
N ASN A 23 0.00 -5.45 15.54
CA ASN A 23 0.88 -6.48 16.08
C ASN A 23 1.51 -6.06 17.40
N ALA A 24 1.96 -4.80 17.52
CA ALA A 24 2.50 -4.28 18.77
C ALA A 24 1.46 -4.31 19.90
N SER A 25 0.22 -3.88 19.60
CA SER A 25 -0.90 -3.94 20.54
C SER A 25 -1.16 -5.37 21.03
N THR A 26 -1.29 -6.32 20.10
CA THR A 26 -1.54 -7.73 20.41
C THR A 26 -0.40 -8.32 21.23
N ILE A 27 0.85 -8.15 20.80
CA ILE A 27 2.01 -8.71 21.50
C ILE A 27 2.17 -8.07 22.89
N MET A 28 1.97 -6.76 23.04
CA MET A 28 2.01 -6.13 24.37
C MET A 28 0.94 -6.70 25.30
N HIS A 29 -0.30 -6.87 24.85
CA HIS A 29 -1.36 -7.48 25.66
C HIS A 29 -1.09 -8.95 26.01
N GLU A 30 -0.56 -9.74 25.08
CA GLU A 30 -0.15 -11.14 25.36
C GLU A 30 0.94 -11.22 26.44
N ASN A 31 1.80 -10.21 26.53
CA ASN A 31 2.81 -10.08 27.57
C ASN A 31 2.31 -9.26 28.78
N HIS A 32 1.01 -8.94 28.82
CA HIS A 32 0.35 -8.17 29.87
C HIS A 32 1.00 -6.79 30.14
N ILE A 33 1.47 -6.15 29.09
CA ILE A 33 2.02 -4.80 29.13
C ILE A 33 0.90 -3.83 28.80
N ASP A 34 0.46 -3.07 29.79
CA ASP A 34 -0.50 -2.00 29.61
C ASP A 34 0.13 -0.78 28.93
N PHE A 35 -0.66 -0.06 28.15
CA PHE A 35 -0.27 1.20 27.52
C PHE A 35 -1.52 2.08 27.33
N LEU A 36 -1.32 3.39 27.27
CA LEU A 36 -2.39 4.35 26.97
C LEU A 36 -2.62 4.50 25.47
N GLU A 37 -1.54 4.55 24.69
CA GLU A 37 -1.62 4.77 23.25
C GLU A 37 -0.41 4.18 22.52
N ILE A 38 -0.64 3.65 21.33
CA ILE A 38 0.41 3.29 20.37
C ILE A 38 0.29 4.17 19.13
N LYS A 39 1.38 4.89 18.82
CA LYS A 39 1.55 5.64 17.58
C LYS A 39 2.60 4.98 16.69
N THR A 40 2.30 4.90 15.41
CA THR A 40 3.23 4.41 14.40
C THR A 40 3.48 5.45 13.32
N TYR A 41 4.73 5.47 12.84
CA TYR A 41 5.16 6.40 11.80
C TYR A 41 6.01 5.69 10.77
N ALA A 42 6.03 6.22 9.56
CA ALA A 42 6.86 5.70 8.48
C ALA A 42 7.49 6.82 7.68
N THR A 43 8.69 6.53 7.18
CA THR A 43 9.32 7.22 6.06
C THR A 43 9.84 6.15 5.08
N PRO A 44 10.39 6.49 3.90
CA PRO A 44 10.95 5.51 2.97
C PRO A 44 11.95 4.54 3.63
N ARG A 45 12.66 4.99 4.67
CA ARG A 45 13.78 4.25 5.29
C ARG A 45 13.56 3.90 6.76
N ARG A 46 12.36 4.15 7.30
CA ARG A 46 12.10 4.06 8.73
C ARG A 46 10.70 3.59 9.03
N LEU A 47 10.57 2.70 10.00
CA LEU A 47 9.32 2.36 10.66
C LEU A 47 9.48 2.63 12.16
N VAL A 48 8.54 3.36 12.74
CA VAL A 48 8.63 3.81 14.14
C VAL A 48 7.38 3.39 14.88
N LEU A 49 7.58 2.92 16.11
CA LEU A 49 6.58 2.60 17.11
C LEU A 49 6.87 3.40 18.38
N ILE A 50 5.93 4.22 18.83
CA ILE A 50 5.97 4.92 20.12
C ILE A 50 4.75 4.47 20.94
N ALA A 51 5.01 3.75 22.02
CA ALA A 51 4.01 3.41 23.03
C ALA A 51 4.08 4.42 24.18
N ILE A 52 2.93 4.94 24.58
CA ILE A 52 2.78 5.99 25.59
C ILE A 52 2.09 5.39 26.82
N GLY A 53 2.51 5.78 28.02
CA GLY A 53 1.89 5.33 29.27
C GLY A 53 2.23 3.89 29.64
N LEU A 54 3.41 3.41 29.23
CA LEU A 54 3.94 2.13 29.67
C LEU A 54 4.29 2.18 31.17
N PRO A 55 3.88 1.19 31.98
CA PRO A 55 4.28 1.10 33.39
C PRO A 55 5.75 0.69 33.50
N TYR A 56 6.38 0.97 34.65
CA TYR A 56 7.75 0.48 34.93
C TYR A 56 7.79 -1.03 35.21
N GLN A 57 6.67 -1.60 35.65
CA GLN A 57 6.53 -3.00 36.04
C GLN A 57 5.20 -3.54 35.54
N GLN A 58 5.18 -4.81 35.12
CA GLN A 58 3.96 -5.53 34.80
C GLN A 58 3.04 -5.60 36.03
N ALA A 59 1.72 -5.66 35.84
CA ALA A 59 0.82 -5.94 36.94
C ALA A 59 1.09 -7.35 37.51
N SER A 60 1.24 -7.46 38.83
CA SER A 60 1.31 -8.77 39.49
C SER A 60 0.00 -9.51 39.27
N ARG A 61 0.09 -10.81 38.99
CA ARG A 61 -1.08 -11.65 38.74
C ARG A 61 -1.27 -12.69 39.82
N VAL A 62 -2.52 -13.04 40.05
CA VAL A 62 -2.89 -14.15 40.91
C VAL A 62 -3.32 -15.29 40.01
N ARG A 63 -2.55 -16.39 40.03
CA ARG A 63 -2.86 -17.59 39.27
C ARG A 63 -3.50 -18.60 40.20
N GLU A 64 -4.70 -19.05 39.83
CA GLU A 64 -5.43 -20.08 40.56
C GLU A 64 -5.24 -21.42 39.87
N ILE A 65 -4.57 -22.35 40.55
CA ILE A 65 -4.26 -23.66 40.02
C ILE A 65 -5.08 -24.67 40.80
N PHE A 66 -5.97 -25.38 40.09
CA PHE A 66 -6.86 -26.37 40.69
C PHE A 66 -6.12 -27.69 40.89
N GLY A 67 -6.07 -28.13 42.13
CA GLY A 67 -5.48 -29.40 42.55
C GLY A 67 -6.51 -30.51 42.72
N PRO A 68 -6.25 -31.52 43.57
CA PRO A 68 -7.16 -32.64 43.77
C PRO A 68 -8.53 -32.20 44.35
N PRO A 69 -9.60 -32.99 44.13
CA PRO A 69 -10.89 -32.77 44.79
C PRO A 69 -10.74 -32.75 46.31
N LYS A 70 -11.54 -31.95 47.02
CA LYS A 70 -11.52 -31.82 48.48
C LYS A 70 -11.55 -33.17 49.20
N ARG A 71 -12.38 -34.11 48.73
CA ARG A 71 -12.48 -35.48 49.28
C ARG A 71 -11.17 -36.28 49.24
N VAL A 72 -10.24 -35.93 48.35
CA VAL A 72 -8.92 -36.56 48.22
C VAL A 72 -7.85 -35.73 48.94
N ALA A 73 -8.09 -34.43 49.13
CA ALA A 73 -7.14 -33.50 49.73
C ALA A 73 -7.15 -33.52 51.28
N PHE A 74 -8.20 -34.08 51.90
CA PHE A 74 -8.33 -34.20 53.36
C PHE A 74 -8.42 -35.68 53.79
N LEU A 75 -7.77 -36.02 54.90
CA LEU A 75 -7.86 -37.32 55.57
C LEU A 75 -9.06 -37.37 56.54
N GLU A 76 -9.45 -38.58 56.96
CA GLU A 76 -10.40 -38.76 58.06
C GLU A 76 -9.82 -38.15 59.35
N GLY A 77 -10.39 -37.02 59.78
CA GLY A 77 -9.87 -36.21 60.89
C GLY A 77 -9.57 -34.74 60.53
N GLY A 78 -9.62 -34.38 59.24
CA GLY A 78 -9.48 -32.98 58.79
C GLY A 78 -8.04 -32.53 58.51
N SER A 79 -7.06 -33.41 58.67
CA SER A 79 -5.66 -33.15 58.29
C SER A 79 -5.46 -33.24 56.77
N TRP A 80 -4.47 -32.52 56.23
CA TRP A 80 -4.11 -32.56 54.82
C TRP A 80 -3.57 -33.93 54.39
N SER A 81 -3.98 -34.41 53.21
CA SER A 81 -3.47 -35.66 52.65
C SER A 81 -2.11 -35.48 51.97
N GLU A 82 -1.39 -36.58 51.76
CA GLU A 82 -0.10 -36.57 51.04
C GLU A 82 -0.25 -36.00 49.60
N ALA A 83 -1.42 -36.19 48.98
CA ALA A 83 -1.74 -35.63 47.67
C ALA A 83 -1.87 -34.10 47.71
N ALA A 84 -2.47 -33.54 48.76
CA ALA A 84 -2.55 -32.09 48.94
C ALA A 84 -1.18 -31.47 49.22
N VAL A 85 -0.36 -32.14 50.06
CA VAL A 85 1.02 -31.69 50.37
C VAL A 85 1.91 -31.70 49.13
N LYS A 86 1.88 -32.79 48.34
CA LYS A 86 2.64 -32.86 47.07
C LYS A 86 2.17 -31.80 46.08
N PHE A 87 0.86 -31.54 46.01
CA PHE A 87 0.31 -30.49 45.17
C PHE A 87 0.80 -29.10 45.61
N ALA A 88 0.70 -28.75 46.90
CA ALA A 88 1.16 -27.46 47.42
C ALA A 88 2.66 -27.22 47.14
N ASN A 89 3.49 -28.23 47.43
CA ASN A 89 4.93 -28.18 47.15
C ASN A 89 5.23 -28.01 45.65
N SER A 90 4.47 -28.67 44.76
CA SER A 90 4.64 -28.51 43.31
C SER A 90 4.32 -27.09 42.81
N GLN A 91 3.55 -26.33 43.57
CA GLN A 91 3.20 -24.92 43.29
C GLN A 91 4.01 -23.92 44.13
N GLY A 92 5.00 -24.39 44.92
CA GLY A 92 5.89 -23.55 45.72
C GLY A 92 5.23 -22.86 46.91
N ILE A 93 4.11 -23.39 47.42
CA ILE A 93 3.39 -22.86 48.59
C ILE A 93 3.26 -23.91 49.69
N GLU A 94 3.11 -23.46 50.95
CA GLU A 94 2.78 -24.37 52.05
C GLU A 94 1.35 -24.91 51.93
N VAL A 95 1.12 -26.14 52.41
CA VAL A 95 -0.17 -26.83 52.26
C VAL A 95 -1.32 -26.11 52.97
N GLU A 96 -0.99 -25.39 54.05
CA GLU A 96 -1.89 -24.55 54.83
C GLU A 96 -2.44 -23.35 54.04
N ASN A 97 -1.73 -22.93 52.98
CA ASN A 97 -2.14 -21.82 52.12
C ASN A 97 -3.06 -22.25 50.96
N LEU A 98 -3.41 -23.54 50.88
CA LEU A 98 -4.42 -24.02 49.92
C LEU A 98 -5.81 -23.55 50.33
N VAL A 99 -6.57 -23.03 49.37
CA VAL A 99 -7.96 -22.63 49.57
C VAL A 99 -8.90 -23.62 48.87
N VAL A 100 -10.10 -23.83 49.40
CA VAL A 100 -11.11 -24.66 48.75
C VAL A 100 -12.01 -23.78 47.89
N LYS A 101 -12.15 -24.10 46.60
CA LYS A 101 -13.09 -23.43 45.69
C LYS A 101 -13.98 -24.43 44.96
N LYS A 102 -15.17 -23.97 44.58
CA LYS A 102 -16.10 -24.73 43.73
C LYS A 102 -15.72 -24.57 42.27
N LYS A 103 -15.64 -25.69 41.55
CA LYS A 103 -15.50 -25.74 40.09
C LYS A 103 -16.41 -26.86 39.58
N ASP A 104 -17.27 -26.52 38.63
CA ASP A 104 -18.30 -27.42 38.08
C ASP A 104 -19.20 -28.02 39.18
N LYS A 105 -19.24 -29.35 39.31
CA LYS A 105 -20.08 -30.10 40.28
C LYS A 105 -19.33 -30.50 41.57
N GLY A 106 -18.16 -29.93 41.88
CA GLY A 106 -17.34 -30.34 43.02
C GLY A 106 -16.54 -29.24 43.71
N GLU A 107 -16.02 -29.55 44.90
CA GLU A 107 -15.07 -28.72 45.64
C GLU A 107 -13.64 -29.24 45.43
N TYR A 108 -12.71 -28.34 45.13
CA TYR A 108 -11.32 -28.63 44.84
C TYR A 108 -10.42 -27.76 45.72
N VAL A 109 -9.24 -28.27 46.07
CA VAL A 109 -8.19 -27.42 46.65
C VAL A 109 -7.50 -26.64 45.53
N VAL A 110 -7.19 -25.38 45.80
CA VAL A 110 -6.65 -24.43 44.84
C VAL A 110 -5.43 -23.76 45.44
N ALA A 111 -4.33 -23.81 44.70
CA ALA A 111 -3.16 -23.00 44.99
C ALA A 111 -3.38 -21.61 44.39
N VAL A 112 -3.35 -20.58 45.23
CA VAL A 112 -3.45 -19.17 44.82
C VAL A 112 -2.03 -18.62 44.82
N VAL A 113 -1.37 -18.71 43.66
CA VAL A 113 0.03 -18.27 43.52
C VAL A 113 0.04 -16.82 43.03
N LYS A 114 0.63 -15.93 43.83
CA LYS A 114 0.90 -14.56 43.40
C LYS A 114 2.20 -14.54 42.62
N GLU A 115 2.10 -14.30 41.32
CA GLU A 115 3.26 -14.08 40.47
C GLU A 115 3.52 -12.57 40.42
N GLU A 116 4.68 -12.15 40.94
CA GLU A 116 5.08 -10.75 40.88
C GLU A 116 5.32 -10.33 39.43
N GLY A 117 4.87 -9.12 39.08
CA GLY A 117 5.12 -8.57 37.77
C GLY A 117 6.60 -8.35 37.53
N LEU A 118 7.05 -8.60 36.30
CA LEU A 118 8.44 -8.36 35.91
C LEU A 118 8.67 -6.89 35.60
N ALA A 119 9.92 -6.42 35.79
CA ALA A 119 10.30 -5.10 35.32
C ALA A 119 10.17 -5.06 33.79
N LEU A 120 9.55 -3.99 33.26
CA LEU A 120 9.30 -3.92 31.83
C LEU A 120 10.60 -3.94 31.01
N GLN A 121 11.68 -3.38 31.55
CA GLN A 121 12.99 -3.38 30.91
C GLN A 121 13.51 -4.78 30.59
N ASP A 122 13.16 -5.79 31.39
CA ASP A 122 13.57 -7.18 31.19
C ASP A 122 12.70 -7.89 30.12
N LEU A 123 11.45 -7.45 29.96
CA LEU A 123 10.50 -8.00 28.99
C LEU A 123 10.67 -7.40 27.60
N LEU A 124 10.98 -6.10 27.53
CA LEU A 124 11.01 -5.34 26.28
C LEU A 124 11.96 -5.90 25.21
N PRO A 125 13.16 -6.43 25.52
CA PRO A 125 14.04 -7.04 24.53
C PRO A 125 13.34 -8.10 23.68
N GLU A 126 12.60 -9.03 24.30
CA GLU A 126 11.93 -10.11 23.59
C GLU A 126 10.63 -9.64 22.92
N VAL A 127 9.87 -8.77 23.60
CA VAL A 127 8.65 -8.17 23.05
C VAL A 127 8.97 -7.40 21.77
N LEU A 128 10.00 -6.56 21.77
CA LEU A 128 10.38 -5.76 20.61
C LEU A 128 10.86 -6.64 19.44
N LYS A 129 11.65 -7.70 19.70
CA LYS A 129 12.04 -8.67 18.66
C LYS A 129 10.80 -9.31 18.02
N ARG A 130 9.86 -9.79 18.86
CA ARG A 130 8.61 -10.40 18.39
C ARG A 130 7.82 -9.43 17.51
N ILE A 131 7.75 -8.15 17.88
CA ILE A 131 7.10 -7.12 17.07
C ILE A 131 7.77 -6.98 15.71
N VAL A 132 9.10 -6.86 15.64
CA VAL A 132 9.81 -6.75 14.35
C VAL A 132 9.57 -8.00 13.47
N LEU A 133 9.64 -9.19 14.06
CA LEU A 133 9.47 -10.48 13.35
C LEU A 133 8.01 -10.77 12.94
N SER A 134 7.04 -10.15 13.60
CA SER A 134 5.61 -10.32 13.29
C SER A 134 5.20 -9.61 12.00
N MET A 135 5.98 -8.64 11.54
CA MET A 135 5.61 -7.81 10.41
C MET A 135 5.45 -8.60 9.12
N ARG A 136 4.47 -8.20 8.32
CA ARG A 136 4.15 -8.80 7.02
C ARG A 136 4.20 -7.73 5.94
N PHE A 137 4.70 -8.12 4.78
CA PHE A 137 4.80 -7.25 3.61
C PHE A 137 4.37 -8.02 2.36
N PRO A 138 3.82 -7.34 1.34
CA PRO A 138 3.44 -7.99 0.09
C PRO A 138 4.60 -8.71 -0.59
N LYS A 139 5.82 -8.18 -0.43
CA LYS A 139 7.06 -8.81 -0.89
C LYS A 139 8.12 -8.68 0.19
N THR A 140 8.82 -9.78 0.47
CA THR A 140 9.94 -9.84 1.41
C THR A 140 11.18 -10.39 0.73
N MET A 141 12.34 -10.13 1.33
CA MET A 141 13.63 -10.67 0.91
C MET A 141 14.44 -11.13 2.11
N ARG A 142 15.45 -11.95 1.81
CA ARG A 142 16.56 -12.27 2.71
C ARG A 142 17.80 -11.52 2.23
N TRP A 143 18.73 -11.23 3.12
CA TRP A 143 19.98 -10.55 2.77
C TRP A 143 21.16 -11.19 3.50
N GLY A 144 22.34 -11.14 2.87
CA GLY A 144 23.54 -11.80 3.39
C GLY A 144 23.35 -13.31 3.52
N ASP A 145 23.86 -13.85 4.63
CA ASP A 145 23.70 -15.23 5.09
C ASP A 145 22.52 -15.42 6.07
N GLY A 146 21.77 -14.34 6.35
CA GLY A 146 20.64 -14.33 7.27
C GLY A 146 19.41 -15.07 6.77
N SER A 147 18.63 -15.62 7.71
CA SER A 147 17.37 -16.30 7.41
C SER A 147 16.13 -15.40 7.54
N MET A 148 16.30 -14.22 8.17
CA MET A 148 15.25 -13.24 8.43
C MET A 148 14.67 -12.72 7.11
N ARG A 149 13.34 -12.59 7.07
CA ARG A 149 12.63 -11.97 5.95
C ARG A 149 12.08 -10.63 6.39
N PHE A 150 12.33 -9.61 5.57
CA PHE A 150 11.79 -8.26 5.76
C PHE A 150 11.56 -7.59 4.41
N ALA A 151 10.88 -6.43 4.37
CA ALA A 151 10.66 -5.70 3.12
C ALA A 151 11.98 -5.30 2.44
N ARG A 152 12.95 -4.88 3.24
CA ARG A 152 14.28 -4.39 2.86
C ARG A 152 15.29 -4.68 3.98
N PRO A 153 16.60 -4.72 3.68
CA PRO A 153 17.63 -4.89 4.70
C PRO A 153 17.48 -3.85 5.81
N ILE A 154 17.57 -4.31 7.05
CA ILE A 154 17.62 -3.46 8.24
C ILE A 154 19.08 -3.01 8.44
N HIS A 155 19.28 -1.75 8.82
CA HIS A 155 20.61 -1.19 9.09
C HIS A 155 20.82 -0.82 10.55
N TRP A 156 19.75 -0.40 11.24
CA TRP A 156 19.82 -0.08 12.66
C TRP A 156 18.50 -0.31 13.36
N LEU A 157 18.61 -0.50 14.68
CA LEU A 157 17.49 -0.62 15.58
C LEU A 157 17.69 0.38 16.72
N LEU A 158 16.74 1.28 16.90
CA LEU A 158 16.68 2.14 18.08
C LEU A 158 15.56 1.64 18.99
N ALA A 159 15.89 1.39 20.25
CA ALA A 159 14.94 0.92 21.26
C ALA A 159 15.22 1.60 22.60
N MET A 160 14.19 2.26 23.12
CA MET A 160 14.27 3.12 24.30
C MET A 160 13.03 2.90 25.16
N PHE A 161 13.21 2.96 26.48
CA PHE A 161 12.15 3.03 27.48
C PHE A 161 12.44 4.22 28.41
N GLY A 162 11.68 5.31 28.26
CA GLY A 162 12.01 6.58 28.90
C GLY A 162 13.38 7.10 28.42
N LYS A 163 14.38 7.03 29.30
CA LYS A 163 15.77 7.45 29.03
C LYS A 163 16.73 6.27 28.84
N ASP A 164 16.25 5.06 29.08
CA ASP A 164 17.06 3.86 29.09
C ASP A 164 17.04 3.19 27.72
N ALA A 165 18.22 2.85 27.21
CA ALA A 165 18.35 2.09 25.98
C ALA A 165 18.03 0.62 26.24
N ILE A 166 17.10 0.07 25.47
CA ILE A 166 16.77 -1.36 25.52
C ILE A 166 17.68 -2.09 24.52
N ARG A 167 18.56 -2.95 25.03
CA ARG A 167 19.50 -3.73 24.23
C ARG A 167 18.92 -5.08 23.86
N PHE A 168 18.92 -5.37 22.57
CA PHE A 168 18.63 -6.69 22.03
C PHE A 168 19.34 -6.88 20.69
N TYR A 169 19.53 -8.13 20.31
CA TYR A 169 20.16 -8.51 19.05
C TYR A 169 19.12 -9.11 18.11
N LEU A 170 19.17 -8.71 16.84
CA LEU A 170 18.34 -9.25 15.77
C LEU A 170 19.13 -9.29 14.47
N ASP A 171 19.38 -10.50 13.95
CA ASP A 171 19.96 -10.76 12.61
C ASP A 171 21.20 -9.89 12.28
N GLY A 172 22.22 -9.93 13.15
CA GLY A 172 23.45 -9.14 12.95
C GLY A 172 23.42 -7.74 13.55
N ILE A 173 22.27 -7.26 14.02
CA ILE A 173 22.07 -5.86 14.41
C ILE A 173 21.76 -5.78 15.90
N GLU A 174 22.59 -5.02 16.63
CA GLU A 174 22.34 -4.69 18.03
C GLU A 174 21.53 -3.39 18.13
N SER A 175 20.46 -3.41 18.92
CA SER A 175 19.69 -2.20 19.20
C SER A 175 20.45 -1.24 20.12
N GLY A 176 20.11 0.04 20.04
CA GLY A 176 20.62 1.05 20.96
C GLY A 176 19.76 2.30 20.98
N ASN A 177 20.41 3.44 21.19
CA ASN A 177 19.77 4.76 21.26
C ASN A 177 20.29 5.71 20.19
N ILE A 178 20.87 5.18 19.11
CA ILE A 178 21.40 5.96 18.00
C ILE A 178 20.38 5.93 16.86
N THR A 179 20.10 7.09 16.30
CA THR A 179 19.36 7.24 15.04
C THR A 179 20.23 8.01 14.03
N TRP A 180 19.69 8.17 12.82
CA TRP A 180 20.35 8.84 11.70
C TRP A 180 19.52 10.05 11.27
N GLY A 181 20.19 11.07 10.75
CA GLY A 181 19.52 12.15 10.04
C GLY A 181 19.11 11.76 8.62
N HIS A 182 18.78 12.77 7.82
CA HIS A 182 18.44 12.61 6.42
C HIS A 182 19.64 12.13 5.59
N ARG A 183 19.42 11.13 4.72
CA ARG A 183 20.48 10.41 3.96
C ARG A 183 21.52 11.30 3.28
N PHE A 184 21.14 12.48 2.80
CA PHE A 184 22.06 13.42 2.14
C PHE A 184 22.00 14.86 2.64
N LEU A 185 20.99 15.23 3.44
CA LEU A 185 20.90 16.58 4.03
C LEU A 185 21.55 16.65 5.42
N SER A 186 21.62 15.51 6.12
CA SER A 186 22.29 15.36 7.40
C SER A 186 22.70 13.91 7.61
N ARG A 187 23.89 13.53 7.11
CA ARG A 187 24.43 12.16 7.22
C ARG A 187 24.84 11.77 8.64
N ALA A 188 24.72 12.68 9.60
CA ALA A 188 25.12 12.44 10.97
C ALA A 188 24.24 11.39 11.64
N ARG A 189 24.87 10.51 12.41
CA ARG A 189 24.20 9.71 13.43
C ARG A 189 24.23 10.48 14.74
N PHE A 190 23.16 10.41 15.51
CA PHE A 190 23.06 11.09 16.80
C PHE A 190 22.30 10.25 17.81
N GLN A 191 22.55 10.53 19.08
CA GLN A 191 21.97 9.80 20.19
C GLN A 191 20.65 10.44 20.63
N ILE A 192 19.66 9.60 20.90
CA ILE A 192 18.42 9.97 21.56
C ILE A 192 18.58 9.72 23.05
N LYS A 193 18.51 10.78 23.85
CA LYS A 193 18.62 10.70 25.32
C LYS A 193 17.27 10.46 25.99
N ASP A 194 16.21 10.97 25.39
CA ASP A 194 14.84 10.85 25.87
C ASP A 194 13.92 10.62 24.67
N VAL A 195 12.94 9.73 24.82
CA VAL A 195 11.97 9.43 23.76
C VAL A 195 11.18 10.67 23.34
N SER A 196 10.95 11.63 24.25
CA SER A 196 10.24 12.88 23.95
C SER A 196 10.96 13.77 22.94
N ASP A 197 12.30 13.69 22.85
CA ASP A 197 13.11 14.47 21.91
C ASP A 197 13.18 13.85 20.51
N PHE A 198 12.70 12.61 20.34
CA PHE A 198 12.91 11.83 19.11
C PHE A 198 12.44 12.56 17.84
N LYS A 199 11.22 13.10 17.85
CA LYS A 199 10.65 13.80 16.69
C LYS A 199 11.39 15.10 16.39
N SER A 200 11.65 15.92 17.41
CA SER A 200 12.27 17.25 17.23
C SER A 200 13.72 17.12 16.74
N LEU A 201 14.48 16.16 17.26
CA LEU A 201 15.85 15.90 16.82
C LEU A 201 15.93 15.38 15.38
N LEU A 202 14.99 14.52 14.97
CA LEU A 202 14.87 14.09 13.57
C LEU A 202 14.54 15.27 12.66
N GLU A 203 13.60 16.13 13.05
CA GLU A 203 13.24 17.31 12.25
C GLU A 203 14.41 18.27 12.08
N ASN A 204 15.17 18.53 13.16
CA ASN A 204 16.42 19.31 13.10
C ASN A 204 17.49 18.68 12.20
N SER A 205 17.36 17.38 11.93
CA SER A 205 18.21 16.60 11.03
C SER A 205 17.56 16.34 9.67
N PHE A 206 16.57 17.16 9.29
CA PHE A 206 15.83 17.11 8.03
C PHE A 206 15.05 15.81 7.81
N VAL A 207 14.46 15.25 8.87
CA VAL A 207 13.56 14.10 8.79
C VAL A 207 12.27 14.44 9.53
N ILE A 208 11.20 14.70 8.79
CA ILE A 208 9.87 14.83 9.38
C ILE A 208 9.28 13.43 9.44
N VAL A 209 9.39 12.74 10.58
CA VAL A 209 8.97 11.32 10.68
C VAL A 209 7.46 11.12 10.58
N ASP A 210 6.69 12.14 10.98
CA ASP A 210 5.24 12.11 11.03
C ASP A 210 4.62 12.29 9.63
N GLN A 211 4.05 11.20 9.09
CA GLN A 211 3.44 11.19 7.76
C GLN A 211 2.26 12.15 7.62
N GLU A 212 1.51 12.44 8.68
CA GLU A 212 0.41 13.41 8.61
C GLU A 212 0.94 14.84 8.54
N LYS A 213 2.03 15.12 9.26
CA LYS A 213 2.71 16.42 9.16
C LYS A 213 3.29 16.65 7.77
N ARG A 214 3.97 15.64 7.20
CA ARG A 214 4.49 15.71 5.81
C ARG A 214 3.36 15.90 4.80
N ARG A 215 2.27 15.14 4.93
CA ARG A 215 1.08 15.28 4.08
C ARG A 215 0.51 16.70 4.08
N LYS A 216 0.38 17.33 5.25
CA LYS A 216 -0.08 18.73 5.36
C LYS A 216 0.84 19.70 4.63
N ILE A 217 2.16 19.57 4.83
CA ILE A 217 3.16 20.42 4.15
C ILE A 217 3.06 20.27 2.64
N ILE A 218 2.91 19.04 2.14
CA ILE A 218 2.73 18.76 0.71
C ILE A 218 1.46 19.45 0.20
N LEU A 219 0.31 19.18 0.81
CA LEU A 219 -1.00 19.71 0.39
C LEU A 219 -1.05 21.24 0.37
N GLU A 220 -0.61 21.88 1.46
CA GLU A 220 -0.58 23.33 1.57
C GLU A 220 0.37 23.93 0.53
N GLY A 221 1.53 23.31 0.36
CA GLY A 221 2.54 23.75 -0.59
C GLY A 221 2.12 23.62 -2.05
N ILE A 222 1.50 22.50 -2.45
CA ILE A 222 1.03 22.33 -3.83
C ILE A 222 -0.08 23.33 -4.15
N ARG A 223 -1.03 23.54 -3.23
CA ARG A 223 -2.14 24.49 -3.42
C ARG A 223 -1.62 25.93 -3.51
N LYS A 224 -0.69 26.30 -2.63
CA LYS A 224 -0.06 27.63 -2.65
C LYS A 224 0.69 27.91 -3.95
N LEU A 225 1.47 26.94 -4.44
CA LEU A 225 2.23 27.09 -5.68
C LEU A 225 1.33 27.13 -6.91
N ALA A 226 0.31 26.27 -6.97
CA ALA A 226 -0.66 26.29 -8.07
C ALA A 226 -1.42 27.63 -8.13
N ALA A 227 -1.85 28.15 -6.98
CA ALA A 227 -2.52 29.45 -6.91
C ALA A 227 -1.64 30.60 -7.43
N SER A 228 -0.31 30.51 -7.26
CA SER A 228 0.62 31.53 -7.77
C SER A 228 0.65 31.66 -9.30
N VAL A 229 0.17 30.63 -10.01
CA VAL A 229 0.01 30.62 -11.48
C VAL A 229 -1.47 30.67 -11.91
N ARG A 230 -2.37 31.07 -11.00
CA ARG A 230 -3.83 31.10 -11.24
C ARG A 230 -4.39 29.74 -11.65
N GLY A 231 -3.85 28.67 -11.06
CA GLY A 231 -4.33 27.31 -11.28
C GLY A 231 -4.61 26.58 -9.97
N ARG A 232 -5.09 25.35 -10.10
CA ARG A 232 -5.32 24.40 -9.02
C ARG A 232 -4.60 23.09 -9.34
N PRO A 233 -4.03 22.39 -8.34
CA PRO A 233 -3.47 21.07 -8.59
C PRO A 233 -4.60 20.10 -8.94
N ILE A 234 -4.36 19.18 -9.86
CA ILE A 234 -5.24 18.03 -10.04
C ILE A 234 -5.07 17.16 -8.79
N GLU A 235 -6.09 17.19 -7.92
CA GLU A 235 -6.03 16.46 -6.64
C GLU A 235 -6.13 14.96 -6.89
N ASP A 236 -5.17 14.22 -6.35
CA ASP A 236 -5.06 12.78 -6.49
C ASP A 236 -4.54 12.19 -5.18
N GLU A 237 -5.43 11.54 -4.44
CA GLU A 237 -5.15 11.08 -3.08
C GLU A 237 -4.06 10.00 -3.05
N ASP A 238 -4.06 9.10 -4.04
CA ASP A 238 -3.08 8.04 -4.18
C ASP A 238 -1.68 8.60 -4.50
N LEU A 239 -1.61 9.64 -5.35
CA LEU A 239 -0.36 10.33 -5.65
C LEU A 239 0.17 11.04 -4.40
N ILE A 240 -0.69 11.75 -3.65
CA ILE A 240 -0.30 12.42 -2.40
C ILE A 240 0.24 11.39 -1.40
N GLU A 241 -0.47 10.28 -1.19
CA GLU A 241 -0.04 9.22 -0.30
C GLU A 241 1.30 8.63 -0.75
N THR A 242 1.42 8.32 -2.05
CA THR A 242 2.67 7.78 -2.63
C THR A 242 3.84 8.72 -2.38
N VAL A 243 3.69 10.00 -2.73
CA VAL A 243 4.75 11.00 -2.55
C VAL A 243 5.10 11.19 -1.08
N ASN A 244 4.12 11.20 -0.18
CA ASN A 244 4.31 11.33 1.27
C ASN A 244 5.18 10.21 1.86
N TYR A 245 5.19 9.04 1.22
CA TYR A 245 6.00 7.87 1.56
C TYR A 245 7.25 7.68 0.69
N LEU A 246 7.51 8.56 -0.27
CA LEU A 246 8.77 8.61 -1.05
C LEU A 246 9.81 9.55 -0.45
N ILE A 247 9.41 10.39 0.49
CA ILE A 247 10.23 11.50 0.98
C ILE A 247 10.21 11.61 2.51
N GLU A 248 11.27 12.17 3.09
CA GLU A 248 11.41 12.43 4.53
C GLU A 248 11.28 13.91 4.87
N TYR A 249 11.59 14.79 3.91
CA TYR A 249 11.58 16.24 4.06
C TYR A 249 10.97 16.92 2.82
N PRO A 250 9.65 17.16 2.80
CA PRO A 250 8.97 17.73 1.64
C PRO A 250 9.35 19.18 1.39
N PHE A 251 9.82 19.45 0.17
CA PHE A 251 9.91 20.80 -0.37
C PHE A 251 9.29 20.85 -1.78
N PRO A 252 8.08 21.40 -1.92
CA PRO A 252 7.39 21.58 -3.20
C PRO A 252 8.10 22.59 -4.10
N VAL A 253 8.23 22.28 -5.39
CA VAL A 253 8.86 23.14 -6.41
C VAL A 253 7.94 23.24 -7.62
N LEU A 254 7.60 24.49 -7.98
CA LEU A 254 6.87 24.79 -9.20
C LEU A 254 7.81 24.76 -10.41
N CYS A 255 7.40 24.03 -11.43
CA CYS A 255 8.11 23.79 -12.68
C CYS A 255 7.18 24.08 -13.86
N SER A 256 7.76 24.20 -15.05
CA SER A 256 7.04 24.46 -16.29
C SER A 256 7.52 23.58 -17.44
N PHE A 257 6.69 23.41 -18.45
CA PHE A 257 7.08 22.78 -19.72
C PHE A 257 6.65 23.65 -20.90
N HIS A 258 7.13 23.32 -22.09
CA HIS A 258 6.83 24.10 -23.29
C HIS A 258 5.35 23.95 -23.68
N LYS A 259 4.70 25.05 -24.07
CA LYS A 259 3.24 25.06 -24.32
C LYS A 259 2.81 24.17 -25.47
N GLU A 260 3.71 23.81 -26.40
CA GLU A 260 3.40 22.91 -27.52
C GLU A 260 2.87 21.55 -27.05
N TYR A 261 3.30 21.07 -25.88
CA TYR A 261 2.84 19.77 -25.40
C TYR A 261 1.35 19.78 -25.02
N LEU A 262 0.74 20.95 -24.81
CA LEU A 262 -0.70 21.07 -24.57
C LEU A 262 -1.55 20.67 -25.79
N GLU A 263 -0.95 20.44 -26.95
CA GLU A 263 -1.62 19.82 -28.11
C GLU A 263 -1.84 18.31 -27.94
N LEU A 264 -1.12 17.67 -27.00
CA LEU A 264 -1.32 16.25 -26.67
C LEU A 264 -2.55 16.06 -25.78
N PRO A 265 -3.17 14.86 -25.80
CA PRO A 265 -4.26 14.52 -24.90
C PRO A 265 -3.96 14.80 -23.43
N ARG A 266 -4.93 15.39 -22.72
CA ARG A 266 -4.79 15.74 -21.29
C ARG A 266 -4.39 14.54 -20.45
N GLU A 267 -5.08 13.42 -20.62
CA GLU A 267 -4.86 12.19 -19.86
C GLU A 267 -3.44 11.65 -20.08
N LEU A 268 -2.92 11.73 -21.30
CA LEU A 268 -1.53 11.34 -21.60
C LEU A 268 -0.52 12.16 -20.81
N LEU A 269 -0.65 13.50 -20.82
CA LEU A 269 0.25 14.38 -20.09
C LEU A 269 0.14 14.17 -18.57
N VAL A 270 -1.07 14.03 -18.05
CA VAL A 270 -1.33 13.80 -16.61
C VAL A 270 -0.76 12.46 -16.17
N THR A 271 -0.96 11.38 -16.94
CA THR A 271 -0.40 10.06 -16.65
C THR A 271 1.12 10.07 -16.66
N VAL A 272 1.76 10.71 -17.65
CA VAL A 272 3.22 10.83 -17.70
C VAL A 272 3.75 11.58 -16.47
N MET A 273 3.09 12.67 -16.06
CA MET A 273 3.46 13.40 -14.85
C MET A 273 3.25 12.56 -13.57
N LYS A 274 2.06 11.99 -13.40
CA LYS A 274 1.65 11.26 -12.18
C LYS A 274 2.36 9.92 -12.05
N ASP A 275 2.24 9.05 -13.03
CA ASP A 275 2.60 7.65 -12.89
C ASP A 275 4.09 7.41 -13.09
N HIS A 276 4.72 8.17 -13.99
CA HIS A 276 6.14 7.98 -14.32
C HIS A 276 7.06 8.89 -13.50
N GLN A 277 6.59 10.08 -13.12
CA GLN A 277 7.41 11.09 -12.43
C GLN A 277 6.92 11.51 -11.05
N LYS A 278 5.70 11.12 -10.65
CA LYS A 278 5.09 11.50 -9.36
C LYS A 278 4.97 13.03 -9.21
N PHE A 279 4.69 13.71 -10.31
CA PHE A 279 4.47 15.15 -10.39
C PHE A 279 2.97 15.47 -10.35
N PHE A 280 2.64 16.63 -9.78
CA PHE A 280 1.29 17.15 -9.70
C PHE A 280 1.04 18.08 -10.86
N ALA A 281 0.15 17.67 -11.77
CA ALA A 281 -0.34 18.51 -12.84
C ALA A 281 -1.17 19.68 -12.30
N ILE A 282 -1.18 20.81 -13.02
CA ILE A 282 -1.98 21.99 -12.67
C ILE A 282 -3.00 22.25 -13.78
N GLU A 283 -4.21 22.58 -13.40
CA GLU A 283 -5.28 23.04 -14.30
C GLU A 283 -5.76 24.45 -13.94
N ASP A 284 -6.35 25.16 -14.90
CA ASP A 284 -6.98 26.46 -14.68
C ASP A 284 -8.38 26.32 -14.04
N GLU A 285 -9.07 27.46 -13.87
CA GLU A 285 -10.42 27.49 -13.28
C GLU A 285 -11.46 26.78 -14.15
N GLU A 286 -11.22 26.70 -15.47
CA GLU A 286 -12.05 25.98 -16.43
C GLU A 286 -11.73 24.47 -16.52
N GLY A 287 -10.76 23.98 -15.74
CA GLY A 287 -10.34 22.57 -15.75
C GLY A 287 -9.42 22.20 -16.92
N ARG A 288 -8.87 23.17 -17.64
CA ARG A 288 -7.91 22.93 -18.72
C ARG A 288 -6.50 22.83 -18.14
N LEU A 289 -5.74 21.88 -18.65
CA LEU A 289 -4.34 21.70 -18.24
C LEU A 289 -3.52 22.93 -18.63
N VAL A 290 -2.71 23.45 -17.70
CA VAL A 290 -1.74 24.52 -17.97
C VAL A 290 -0.32 23.96 -18.04
N ASN A 291 0.61 24.71 -18.62
CA ASN A 291 1.99 24.26 -18.83
C ASN A 291 2.87 24.30 -17.55
N TYR A 292 2.26 24.06 -16.39
CA TYR A 292 2.89 24.04 -15.08
C TYR A 292 2.61 22.73 -14.36
N PHE A 293 3.57 22.33 -13.54
CA PHE A 293 3.47 21.17 -12.66
C PHE A 293 4.28 21.40 -11.40
N ILE A 294 4.02 20.60 -10.38
CA ILE A 294 4.73 20.68 -9.10
C ILE A 294 5.40 19.34 -8.81
N VAL A 295 6.67 19.40 -8.45
CA VAL A 295 7.42 18.25 -7.92
C VAL A 295 7.63 18.44 -6.42
N ILE A 296 7.49 17.35 -5.65
CA ILE A 296 7.86 17.35 -4.23
C ILE A 296 9.27 16.82 -4.12
N SER A 297 10.20 17.71 -3.80
CA SER A 297 11.60 17.35 -3.62
C SER A 297 11.85 16.90 -2.18
N ASN A 298 12.82 15.99 -2.02
CA ASN A 298 13.32 15.54 -0.71
C ASN A 298 14.56 16.35 -0.29
N THR A 299 14.62 17.63 -0.65
CA THR A 299 15.77 18.52 -0.45
C THR A 299 15.33 19.86 0.15
N LYS A 300 16.28 20.74 0.41
CA LYS A 300 16.02 22.07 0.97
C LYS A 300 15.78 23.11 -0.13
N LYS A 301 15.21 24.25 0.28
CA LYS A 301 14.90 25.39 -0.59
C LYS A 301 16.08 25.91 -1.40
N GLU A 302 17.30 25.85 -0.86
CA GLU A 302 18.50 26.32 -1.56
C GLU A 302 18.76 25.55 -2.87
N ASN A 303 18.23 24.33 -3.00
CA ASN A 303 18.35 23.49 -4.19
C ASN A 303 17.16 23.62 -5.16
N GLU A 304 16.22 24.54 -4.92
CA GLU A 304 14.99 24.71 -5.70
C GLU A 304 15.27 24.82 -7.21
N GLN A 305 16.24 25.63 -7.62
CA GLN A 305 16.57 25.83 -9.05
C GLN A 305 17.12 24.56 -9.69
N THR A 306 17.99 23.84 -8.99
CA THR A 306 18.54 22.56 -9.46
C THR A 306 17.44 21.51 -9.63
N VAL A 307 16.52 21.44 -8.66
CA VAL A 307 15.34 20.57 -8.73
C VAL A 307 14.47 20.94 -9.93
N ARG A 308 14.18 22.24 -10.12
CA ARG A 308 13.37 22.74 -11.24
C ARG A 308 13.99 22.31 -12.58
N ILE A 309 15.24 22.67 -12.82
CA ILE A 309 15.94 22.33 -14.09
C ILE A 309 15.96 20.82 -14.33
N GLY A 310 16.22 20.03 -13.29
CA GLY A 310 16.21 18.57 -13.37
C GLY A 310 14.83 18.01 -13.75
N ALA A 311 13.79 18.45 -13.05
CA ALA A 311 12.42 18.00 -13.29
C ALA A 311 11.90 18.43 -14.67
N GLU A 312 12.16 19.67 -15.09
CA GLU A 312 11.78 20.18 -16.41
C GLU A 312 12.51 19.45 -17.54
N ARG A 313 13.79 19.08 -17.35
CA ARG A 313 14.52 18.28 -18.32
C ARG A 313 13.93 16.87 -18.45
N VAL A 314 13.59 16.23 -17.34
CA VAL A 314 13.04 14.88 -17.33
C VAL A 314 11.65 14.85 -17.97
N ILE A 315 10.77 15.79 -17.60
CA ILE A 315 9.42 15.82 -18.18
C ILE A 315 9.44 16.13 -19.67
N ARG A 316 10.34 17.03 -20.12
CA ARG A 316 10.52 17.34 -21.54
C ARG A 316 10.86 16.09 -22.35
N ALA A 317 11.83 15.30 -21.89
CA ALA A 317 12.19 14.06 -22.57
C ALA A 317 11.01 13.09 -22.68
N ARG A 318 10.24 12.93 -21.59
CA ARG A 318 9.06 12.05 -21.58
C ARG A 318 7.92 12.54 -22.47
N PHE A 319 7.72 13.85 -22.55
CA PHE A 319 6.72 14.44 -23.44
C PHE A 319 7.14 14.39 -24.91
N GLU A 320 8.43 14.47 -25.23
CA GLU A 320 8.92 14.21 -26.59
C GLU A 320 8.65 12.76 -27.01
N ASP A 321 8.95 11.78 -26.14
CA ASP A 321 8.67 10.36 -26.42
C ASP A 321 7.15 10.15 -26.64
N ALA A 322 6.32 10.70 -25.76
CA ALA A 322 4.88 10.64 -25.88
C ALA A 322 4.37 11.32 -27.16
N LYS A 323 4.90 12.50 -27.51
CA LYS A 323 4.56 13.21 -28.75
C LYS A 323 4.90 12.37 -29.98
N PHE A 324 6.10 11.81 -30.02
CA PHE A 324 6.55 10.95 -31.11
C PHE A 324 5.62 9.75 -31.31
N TYR A 325 5.30 9.01 -30.25
CA TYR A 325 4.38 7.87 -30.35
C TYR A 325 2.98 8.29 -30.78
N PHE A 326 2.44 9.38 -30.23
CA PHE A 326 1.12 9.88 -30.57
C PHE A 326 1.03 10.29 -32.05
N GLU A 327 2.05 10.99 -32.56
CA GLU A 327 2.13 11.38 -33.97
C GLU A 327 2.29 10.18 -34.90
N GLU A 328 3.11 9.20 -34.51
CA GLU A 328 3.29 7.96 -35.28
C GLU A 328 1.99 7.13 -35.32
N ASP A 329 1.31 7.03 -34.19
CA ASP A 329 0.05 6.29 -34.06
C ASP A 329 -1.06 6.88 -34.93
N ARG A 330 -1.11 8.21 -35.08
CA ARG A 330 -2.12 8.90 -35.90
C ARG A 330 -1.94 8.73 -37.42
N LYS A 331 -0.83 8.16 -37.89
CA LYS A 331 -0.59 7.92 -39.33
C LYS A 331 -1.40 6.76 -39.89
N ARG A 332 -1.93 5.91 -39.02
CA ARG A 332 -2.75 4.74 -39.37
C ARG A 332 -4.05 4.82 -38.58
N THR A 333 -5.14 4.31 -39.14
CA THR A 333 -6.43 4.28 -38.43
C THR A 333 -6.55 3.07 -37.51
N LEU A 334 -7.51 3.08 -36.58
CA LEU A 334 -7.85 1.92 -35.77
C LEU A 334 -8.37 0.75 -36.63
N ASP A 335 -9.12 1.03 -37.71
CA ASP A 335 -9.63 -0.04 -38.60
C ASP A 335 -8.49 -0.80 -39.30
N GLU A 336 -7.48 -0.08 -39.77
CA GLU A 336 -6.28 -0.66 -40.40
C GLU A 336 -5.49 -1.56 -39.44
N ARG A 337 -5.69 -1.41 -38.11
CA ARG A 337 -5.05 -2.23 -37.08
C ARG A 337 -5.82 -3.49 -36.73
N VAL A 338 -7.10 -3.61 -37.12
CA VAL A 338 -7.94 -4.77 -36.77
C VAL A 338 -7.27 -6.07 -37.22
N ALA A 339 -6.76 -6.13 -38.46
CA ALA A 339 -6.14 -7.35 -38.98
C ALA A 339 -4.86 -7.75 -38.22
N GLU A 340 -4.16 -6.79 -37.60
CA GLU A 340 -2.94 -7.03 -36.83
C GLU A 340 -3.20 -7.63 -35.45
N LEU A 341 -4.44 -7.55 -34.93
CA LEU A 341 -4.81 -8.24 -33.69
C LEU A 341 -4.58 -9.75 -33.78
N ARG A 342 -4.51 -10.34 -34.98
CA ARG A 342 -4.12 -11.74 -35.21
C ARG A 342 -2.72 -12.08 -34.68
N LYS A 343 -1.84 -11.09 -34.60
CA LYS A 343 -0.46 -11.26 -34.12
C LYS A 343 -0.36 -11.21 -32.59
N VAL A 344 -1.41 -10.75 -31.91
CA VAL A 344 -1.43 -10.63 -30.44
C VAL A 344 -2.16 -11.83 -29.87
N ILE A 345 -1.43 -12.71 -29.21
CA ILE A 345 -2.00 -13.90 -28.56
C ILE A 345 -2.85 -13.42 -27.38
N PHE A 346 -4.14 -13.77 -27.39
CA PHE A 346 -5.02 -13.60 -26.24
C PHE A 346 -4.76 -14.71 -25.22
N GLN A 347 -4.84 -15.96 -25.68
CA GLN A 347 -4.56 -17.14 -24.88
C GLN A 347 -4.26 -18.30 -25.84
N GLU A 348 -3.24 -19.13 -25.54
CA GLU A 348 -2.70 -20.16 -26.44
C GLU A 348 -3.75 -21.08 -27.10
N LYS A 349 -4.81 -21.45 -26.37
CA LYS A 349 -5.91 -22.31 -26.83
C LYS A 349 -7.14 -21.54 -27.33
N LEU A 350 -7.27 -20.24 -27.05
CA LEU A 350 -8.39 -19.39 -27.48
C LEU A 350 -8.03 -18.51 -28.69
N GLY A 351 -6.75 -18.52 -29.07
CA GLY A 351 -6.21 -17.80 -30.20
C GLY A 351 -5.78 -16.37 -29.88
N SER A 352 -5.94 -15.52 -30.88
CA SER A 352 -5.51 -14.13 -30.92
C SER A 352 -6.59 -13.16 -30.41
N LEU A 353 -6.19 -11.90 -30.19
CA LEU A 353 -7.15 -10.83 -29.91
C LEU A 353 -8.12 -10.61 -31.06
N TYR A 354 -7.72 -10.90 -32.31
CA TYR A 354 -8.64 -10.83 -33.44
C TYR A 354 -9.79 -11.85 -33.27
N GLU A 355 -9.46 -13.10 -32.97
CA GLU A 355 -10.46 -14.15 -32.78
C GLU A 355 -11.35 -13.87 -31.56
N LYS A 356 -10.79 -13.28 -30.51
CA LYS A 356 -11.57 -12.76 -29.38
C LYS A 356 -12.55 -11.67 -29.82
N THR A 357 -12.09 -10.68 -30.58
CA THR A 357 -12.93 -9.59 -31.06
C THR A 357 -14.07 -10.12 -31.94
N GLU A 358 -13.85 -11.13 -32.79
CA GLU A 358 -14.92 -11.74 -33.60
C GLU A 358 -15.97 -12.46 -32.74
N ARG A 359 -15.54 -13.15 -31.66
CA ARG A 359 -16.48 -13.74 -30.68
C ARG A 359 -17.28 -12.65 -29.98
N MET A 360 -16.64 -11.56 -29.57
CA MET A 360 -17.32 -10.41 -28.97
C MET A 360 -18.33 -9.78 -29.93
N VAL A 361 -18.01 -9.63 -31.21
CA VAL A 361 -18.95 -9.16 -32.24
C VAL A 361 -20.17 -10.07 -32.31
N SER A 362 -19.99 -11.40 -32.29
CA SER A 362 -21.09 -12.37 -32.32
C SER A 362 -22.00 -12.27 -31.09
N ILE A 363 -21.40 -12.13 -29.90
CA ILE A 363 -22.14 -11.92 -28.64
C ILE A 363 -22.89 -10.59 -28.69
N ALA A 364 -22.23 -9.52 -29.10
CA ALA A 364 -22.82 -8.19 -29.18
C ALA A 364 -23.94 -8.10 -30.22
N GLU A 365 -23.83 -8.82 -31.35
CA GLU A 365 -24.92 -8.97 -32.31
C GLU A 365 -26.15 -9.61 -31.66
N PHE A 366 -25.98 -10.75 -31.00
CA PHE A 366 -27.07 -11.45 -30.32
C PHE A 366 -27.77 -10.58 -29.25
N LEU A 367 -26.98 -9.83 -28.47
CA LEU A 367 -27.50 -8.95 -27.42
C LEU A 367 -28.17 -7.70 -27.98
N SER A 368 -27.53 -7.04 -28.95
CA SER A 368 -28.02 -5.78 -29.53
C SER A 368 -29.35 -5.97 -30.26
N GLU A 369 -29.58 -7.10 -30.92
CA GLU A 369 -30.87 -7.41 -31.54
C GLU A 369 -32.05 -7.45 -30.56
N ARG A 370 -31.78 -7.85 -29.31
CA ARG A 370 -32.81 -8.03 -28.27
C ARG A 370 -33.00 -6.80 -27.40
N LEU A 371 -31.89 -6.10 -27.12
CA LEU A 371 -31.87 -5.03 -26.14
C LEU A 371 -31.84 -3.64 -26.79
N MET A 372 -31.14 -3.50 -27.92
CA MET A 372 -30.79 -2.19 -28.50
C MET A 372 -30.72 -2.21 -30.05
N PRO A 373 -31.80 -2.59 -30.75
CA PRO A 373 -31.75 -2.83 -32.20
C PRO A 373 -31.40 -1.57 -33.01
N LEU A 374 -31.77 -0.37 -32.53
CA LEU A 374 -31.46 0.91 -33.20
C LEU A 374 -29.97 1.26 -33.17
N SER A 375 -29.24 0.80 -32.15
CA SER A 375 -27.80 1.07 -31.97
C SER A 375 -26.92 -0.08 -32.45
N LYS A 376 -27.50 -1.15 -33.02
CA LYS A 376 -26.80 -2.37 -33.44
C LYS A 376 -25.56 -2.07 -34.29
N GLN A 377 -25.67 -1.22 -35.30
CA GLN A 377 -24.52 -0.92 -36.18
C GLN A 377 -23.36 -0.25 -35.44
N LYS A 378 -23.64 0.68 -34.53
CA LYS A 378 -22.62 1.36 -33.72
C LYS A 378 -21.96 0.41 -32.73
N ILE A 379 -22.75 -0.48 -32.12
CA ILE A 379 -22.26 -1.53 -31.23
C ILE A 379 -21.29 -2.45 -31.97
N LEU A 380 -21.69 -2.97 -33.14
CA LEU A 380 -20.83 -3.86 -33.93
C LEU A 380 -19.56 -3.15 -34.41
N ARG A 381 -19.65 -1.86 -34.77
CA ARG A 381 -18.49 -1.03 -35.12
C ARG A 381 -17.54 -0.88 -33.93
N ALA A 382 -18.05 -0.55 -32.75
CA ALA A 382 -17.26 -0.43 -31.52
C ALA A 382 -16.62 -1.78 -31.12
N CYS A 383 -17.35 -2.90 -31.24
CA CYS A 383 -16.79 -4.23 -31.04
C CYS A 383 -15.64 -4.50 -32.00
N ARG A 384 -15.79 -4.23 -33.30
CA ARG A 384 -14.74 -4.48 -34.30
C ARG A 384 -13.47 -3.67 -34.04
N LEU A 385 -13.60 -2.43 -33.57
CA LEU A 385 -12.48 -1.55 -33.22
C LEU A 385 -11.95 -1.80 -31.79
N SER A 386 -12.59 -2.66 -31.01
CA SER A 386 -12.13 -2.97 -29.66
C SER A 386 -10.71 -3.53 -29.67
N LYS A 387 -9.93 -3.21 -28.62
CA LYS A 387 -8.54 -3.65 -28.41
C LYS A 387 -7.51 -3.19 -29.46
N THR A 388 -7.88 -2.45 -30.52
CA THR A 388 -6.93 -2.02 -31.56
C THR A 388 -5.90 -1.01 -31.06
N ASP A 389 -6.25 -0.27 -30.00
CA ASP A 389 -5.35 0.66 -29.32
C ASP A 389 -4.16 -0.04 -28.65
N LEU A 390 -4.29 -1.32 -28.26
CA LEU A 390 -3.18 -2.13 -27.72
C LEU A 390 -1.99 -2.28 -28.68
N LEU A 391 -2.21 -2.06 -29.97
CA LEU A 391 -1.16 -2.13 -31.00
C LEU A 391 -0.39 -0.81 -31.15
N THR A 392 -0.86 0.27 -30.53
CA THR A 392 -0.31 1.62 -30.66
C THR A 392 0.95 1.80 -29.82
N GLY A 393 1.85 2.69 -30.27
CA GLY A 393 3.09 3.04 -29.58
C GLY A 393 2.83 3.60 -28.19
N ILE A 394 1.82 4.47 -28.05
CA ILE A 394 1.43 5.03 -26.75
C ILE A 394 1.06 3.92 -25.77
N ILE A 395 0.23 2.95 -26.16
CA ILE A 395 -0.19 1.89 -25.22
C ILE A 395 0.95 0.93 -24.88
N ARG A 396 1.93 0.76 -25.76
CA ARG A 396 3.15 0.00 -25.43
C ARG A 396 3.99 0.66 -24.34
N GLU A 397 4.09 1.99 -24.34
CA GLU A 397 4.84 2.74 -23.32
C GLU A 397 3.98 3.05 -22.06
N PHE A 398 2.67 3.26 -22.25
CA PHE A 398 1.71 3.74 -21.25
C PHE A 398 0.45 2.86 -21.22
N THR A 399 0.61 1.60 -20.80
CA THR A 399 -0.46 0.59 -20.79
C THR A 399 -1.73 1.00 -20.03
N GLU A 400 -1.57 1.85 -19.03
CA GLU A 400 -2.63 2.41 -18.19
C GLU A 400 -3.63 3.29 -18.97
N LEU A 401 -3.22 3.78 -20.15
CA LEU A 401 -4.03 4.64 -21.03
C LEU A 401 -4.87 3.86 -22.06
N GLN A 402 -4.89 2.52 -21.97
CA GLN A 402 -5.75 1.71 -22.84
C GLN A 402 -7.22 2.12 -22.69
N GLY A 403 -7.95 2.06 -23.80
CA GLY A 403 -9.30 2.59 -23.94
C GLY A 403 -9.32 4.11 -24.12
N VAL A 404 -8.69 4.86 -23.21
CA VAL A 404 -8.63 6.34 -23.25
C VAL A 404 -8.01 6.80 -24.57
N MET A 405 -6.87 6.23 -24.95
CA MET A 405 -6.24 6.55 -26.24
C MET A 405 -7.02 5.99 -27.42
N GLY A 406 -7.70 4.85 -27.24
CA GLY A 406 -8.65 4.33 -28.22
C GLY A 406 -9.73 5.34 -28.59
N LYS A 407 -10.32 6.04 -27.61
CA LYS A 407 -11.25 7.15 -27.86
C LYS A 407 -10.61 8.27 -28.66
N TYR A 408 -9.43 8.74 -28.26
CA TYR A 408 -8.74 9.83 -28.98
C TYR A 408 -8.42 9.47 -30.43
N TYR A 409 -7.96 8.25 -30.68
CA TYR A 409 -7.68 7.76 -32.03
C TYR A 409 -8.95 7.57 -32.84
N ALA A 410 -10.03 7.02 -32.26
CA ALA A 410 -11.30 6.88 -32.94
C ALA A 410 -11.89 8.24 -33.37
N LEU A 411 -11.84 9.25 -32.49
CA LEU A 411 -12.27 10.60 -32.83
C LEU A 411 -11.39 11.23 -33.93
N HIS A 412 -10.08 11.01 -33.87
CA HIS A 412 -9.15 11.45 -34.90
C HIS A 412 -9.44 10.81 -36.27
N ASP A 413 -9.82 9.53 -36.26
CA ASP A 413 -10.13 8.75 -37.46
C ASP A 413 -11.53 9.05 -38.03
N GLY A 414 -12.32 9.88 -37.34
CA GLY A 414 -13.65 10.32 -37.78
C GLY A 414 -14.80 9.40 -37.35
N GLU A 415 -14.60 8.53 -36.36
CA GLU A 415 -15.67 7.73 -35.77
C GLU A 415 -16.64 8.58 -34.93
N ASP A 416 -17.88 8.10 -34.80
CA ASP A 416 -18.88 8.75 -33.95
C ASP A 416 -18.43 8.82 -32.48
N MET A 417 -18.79 9.90 -31.80
CA MET A 417 -18.50 10.10 -30.37
C MET A 417 -18.96 8.91 -29.51
N GLU A 418 -20.13 8.33 -29.81
CA GLU A 418 -20.66 7.18 -29.08
C GLU A 418 -19.79 5.91 -29.25
N ILE A 419 -19.19 5.71 -30.43
CA ILE A 419 -18.26 4.61 -30.68
C ILE A 419 -16.95 4.87 -29.95
N ALA A 420 -16.41 6.08 -30.05
CA ALA A 420 -15.16 6.46 -29.40
C ALA A 420 -15.24 6.31 -27.86
N VAL A 421 -16.35 6.76 -27.25
CA VAL A 421 -16.58 6.58 -25.81
C VAL A 421 -16.72 5.10 -25.45
N ALA A 422 -17.41 4.30 -26.27
CA ALA A 422 -17.50 2.85 -26.03
C ALA A 422 -16.12 2.17 -26.01
N LEU A 423 -15.17 2.63 -26.83
CA LEU A 423 -13.79 2.11 -26.82
C LEU A 423 -13.04 2.46 -25.53
N GLU A 424 -13.33 3.58 -24.88
CA GLU A 424 -12.80 3.88 -23.55
C GLU A 424 -13.46 3.00 -22.48
N GLU A 425 -14.79 2.87 -22.53
CA GLU A 425 -15.59 2.16 -21.54
C GLU A 425 -15.47 0.63 -21.60
N GLN A 426 -14.96 0.06 -22.69
CA GLN A 426 -14.89 -1.40 -22.88
C GLN A 426 -14.14 -2.14 -21.74
N TYR A 427 -13.26 -1.45 -21.03
CA TYR A 427 -12.48 -2.01 -19.91
C TYR A 427 -13.16 -1.85 -18.54
N LEU A 428 -14.28 -1.13 -18.46
CA LEU A 428 -15.00 -0.86 -17.20
C LEU A 428 -16.04 -1.95 -16.90
N PRO A 429 -16.28 -2.32 -15.63
CA PRO A 429 -15.45 -2.04 -14.47
C PRO A 429 -14.12 -2.81 -14.54
N LYS A 430 -13.05 -2.17 -14.04
CA LYS A 430 -11.70 -2.76 -13.96
C LYS A 430 -11.53 -3.72 -12.78
N HIS A 431 -12.40 -3.64 -11.78
CA HIS A 431 -12.42 -4.50 -10.60
C HIS A 431 -13.85 -4.55 -10.01
N SER A 432 -14.11 -5.52 -9.12
CA SER A 432 -15.38 -5.59 -8.40
C SER A 432 -15.67 -4.28 -7.65
N GLY A 433 -16.89 -3.78 -7.78
CA GLY A 433 -17.31 -2.48 -7.21
C GLY A 433 -16.71 -1.24 -7.88
N GLY A 434 -16.00 -1.40 -9.01
CA GLY A 434 -15.46 -0.28 -9.79
C GLY A 434 -16.51 0.46 -10.63
N GLU A 435 -16.07 1.52 -11.30
CA GLU A 435 -16.91 2.34 -12.17
C GLU A 435 -17.49 1.52 -13.33
N LEU A 436 -18.77 1.73 -13.63
CA LEU A 436 -19.47 1.07 -14.73
C LEU A 436 -19.43 1.96 -15.98
N PRO A 437 -19.53 1.38 -17.19
CA PRO A 437 -19.79 2.14 -18.41
C PRO A 437 -21.02 3.05 -18.24
N HIS A 438 -20.89 4.31 -18.67
CA HIS A 438 -21.98 5.28 -18.58
C HIS A 438 -22.85 5.29 -19.84
N THR A 439 -22.31 4.83 -20.98
CA THR A 439 -23.07 4.74 -22.23
C THR A 439 -23.64 3.35 -22.44
N GLU A 440 -24.80 3.26 -23.09
CA GLU A 440 -25.42 1.96 -23.39
C GLU A 440 -24.59 1.12 -24.37
N ILE A 441 -23.93 1.77 -25.34
CA ILE A 441 -23.04 1.10 -26.31
C ILE A 441 -21.79 0.56 -25.61
N GLY A 442 -21.15 1.38 -24.77
CA GLY A 442 -20.00 0.95 -23.95
C GLY A 442 -20.36 -0.15 -22.96
N ALA A 443 -21.54 -0.07 -22.34
CA ALA A 443 -22.06 -1.11 -21.44
C ALA A 443 -22.21 -2.45 -22.15
N LEU A 444 -22.84 -2.46 -23.33
CA LEU A 444 -23.04 -3.70 -24.08
C LEU A 444 -21.72 -4.28 -24.60
N LEU A 445 -20.80 -3.43 -25.09
CA LEU A 445 -19.45 -3.85 -25.48
C LEU A 445 -18.68 -4.48 -24.31
N SER A 446 -18.71 -3.84 -23.14
CA SER A 446 -18.08 -4.35 -21.92
C SER A 446 -18.70 -5.69 -21.46
N ILE A 447 -20.03 -5.81 -21.53
CA ILE A 447 -20.73 -7.08 -21.23
C ILE A 447 -20.29 -8.17 -22.20
N ALA A 448 -20.21 -7.88 -23.50
CA ALA A 448 -19.76 -8.84 -24.49
C ALA A 448 -18.32 -9.32 -24.22
N ASP A 449 -17.41 -8.41 -23.86
CA ASP A 449 -16.03 -8.75 -23.48
C ASP A 449 -15.97 -9.67 -22.26
N LYS A 450 -16.75 -9.35 -21.21
CA LYS A 450 -16.80 -10.12 -19.97
C LYS A 450 -17.45 -11.49 -20.15
N ILE A 451 -18.55 -11.58 -20.92
CA ILE A 451 -19.16 -12.86 -21.29
C ILE A 451 -18.16 -13.73 -22.04
N ASP A 452 -17.44 -13.16 -23.02
CA ASP A 452 -16.41 -13.90 -23.76
C ASP A 452 -15.32 -14.42 -22.83
N ASN A 453 -14.80 -13.57 -21.93
CA ASN A 453 -13.78 -13.98 -20.95
C ASN A 453 -14.29 -15.14 -20.08
N VAL A 454 -15.41 -14.97 -19.38
CA VAL A 454 -15.96 -16.00 -18.48
C VAL A 454 -16.22 -17.29 -19.25
N ALA A 455 -16.93 -17.25 -20.37
CA ALA A 455 -17.22 -18.44 -21.16
C ALA A 455 -15.94 -19.14 -21.65
N SER A 456 -14.98 -18.38 -22.16
CA SER A 456 -13.74 -18.92 -22.72
C SER A 456 -12.87 -19.61 -21.67
N PHE A 457 -12.67 -18.99 -20.51
CA PHE A 457 -11.84 -19.58 -19.44
C PHE A 457 -12.52 -20.79 -18.80
N PHE A 458 -13.85 -20.78 -18.63
CA PHE A 458 -14.60 -21.95 -18.19
C PHE A 458 -14.51 -23.11 -19.20
N CYS A 459 -14.60 -22.84 -20.51
CA CYS A 459 -14.44 -23.86 -21.55
C CYS A 459 -13.05 -24.52 -21.54
N LEU A 460 -12.01 -23.82 -21.08
CA LEU A 460 -10.67 -24.37 -20.91
C LEU A 460 -10.44 -25.09 -19.58
N GLY A 461 -11.45 -25.16 -18.71
CA GLY A 461 -11.33 -25.72 -17.36
C GLY A 461 -10.55 -24.84 -16.38
N MET A 462 -10.28 -23.57 -16.74
CA MET A 462 -9.65 -22.58 -15.86
C MET A 462 -10.72 -21.88 -15.01
N ILE A 463 -11.31 -22.65 -14.09
CA ILE A 463 -12.38 -22.15 -13.22
C ILE A 463 -11.75 -21.29 -12.12
N PRO A 464 -12.16 -20.01 -11.95
CA PRO A 464 -11.65 -19.14 -10.89
C PRO A 464 -11.84 -19.78 -9.50
N THR A 465 -10.80 -19.71 -8.67
CA THR A 465 -10.90 -20.09 -7.25
C THR A 465 -10.93 -18.83 -6.40
N GLY A 466 -11.75 -18.81 -5.35
CA GLY A 466 -12.10 -17.57 -4.61
C GLY A 466 -10.95 -16.84 -3.91
N SER A 467 -9.71 -17.33 -3.97
CA SER A 467 -8.55 -16.70 -3.30
C SER A 467 -7.47 -16.17 -4.26
N GLU A 468 -7.41 -16.63 -5.51
CA GLU A 468 -6.48 -16.11 -6.53
C GLU A 468 -7.09 -16.35 -7.91
N ASP A 469 -7.61 -15.29 -8.53
CA ASP A 469 -7.91 -15.29 -9.95
C ASP A 469 -6.80 -14.56 -10.70
N PRO A 470 -5.89 -15.27 -11.39
CA PRO A 470 -4.83 -14.65 -12.17
C PRO A 470 -5.34 -13.90 -13.40
N PHE A 471 -6.62 -14.05 -13.75
CA PHE A 471 -7.25 -13.45 -14.92
C PHE A 471 -8.33 -12.40 -14.60
N ALA A 472 -8.60 -12.16 -13.30
CA ALA A 472 -9.58 -11.17 -12.81
C ALA A 472 -10.96 -11.27 -13.51
N LEU A 473 -11.49 -12.50 -13.61
CA LEU A 473 -12.73 -12.85 -14.32
C LEU A 473 -14.01 -12.43 -13.60
#